data_AF-A0A2R6PZ90-F1
#
_entry.id   AF-A0A2R6PZ90-F1
#
_cell.length_a   1.000
_cell.length_b   1.000
_cell.length_c   1.000
_cell.angle_alpha   90.00
_cell.angle_beta   90.00
_cell.angle_gamma   90.00
#
_symmetry.space_group_name_H-M   'P 1'
#
loop_
_entity.id
_entity.type
_entity.pdbx_description
1 polymer ?
#
loop_
_entity_poly.entity_id
_entity_poly.type
_entity_poly.pdbx_seq_one_letter_code
_entity_poly.pdbx_strand_id
1 'polypeptide(L)' 'MEAGGNSLPSGPDGVKRKVFYFYDPEVGNYYYGQGHPMKPHRIRMTHALL' A
#
# COMPACT_ATOMS: atom_id res chain seq x y z
N MET A 1 -22.41 7.71 9.45
CA MET A 1 -21.83 6.51 8.83
C MET A 1 -20.35 6.78 8.61
N GLU A 2 -19.52 6.56 9.63
CA GLU A 2 -18.05 6.68 9.44
C GLU A 2 -17.58 5.35 8.87
N ALA A 3 -17.31 5.34 7.56
CA ALA A 3 -16.84 4.16 6.85
C ALA A 3 -15.56 3.65 7.50
N GLY A 4 -15.56 2.37 7.89
CA GLY A 4 -14.36 1.67 8.36
C GLY A 4 -13.34 1.64 7.24
N GLY A 5 -12.41 2.60 7.25
CA GLY A 5 -11.28 2.62 6.32
C GLY A 5 -10.35 1.42 6.54
N ASN A 6 -9.48 1.17 5.56
CA ASN A 6 -8.54 0.04 5.49
C ASN A 6 -7.46 0.03 6.60
N SER A 7 -7.68 0.71 7.72
CA SER A 7 -6.82 0.70 8.89
C SER A 7 -6.95 -0.62 9.64
N LEU A 8 -5.80 -1.14 10.11
CA LEU A 8 -5.76 -2.23 11.07
C LEU A 8 -6.66 -1.93 12.28
N PRO A 9 -7.23 -2.96 12.92
CA PRO A 9 -8.07 -2.77 14.10
C PRO A 9 -7.35 -1.92 15.15
N SER A 10 -8.08 -1.07 15.87
CA SER A 10 -7.53 -0.31 17.00
C SER A 10 -6.86 -1.25 18.02
N GLY A 11 -5.88 -0.75 18.77
CA GLY A 11 -5.30 -1.50 19.88
C GLY A 11 -6.30 -1.75 21.02
N PRO A 12 -5.90 -2.46 22.09
CA PRO A 12 -6.74 -2.72 23.27
C PRO A 12 -7.28 -1.44 23.93
N ASP A 13 -6.60 -0.32 23.72
CA ASP A 13 -6.92 1.03 24.13
C ASP A 13 -8.06 1.70 23.32
N GLY A 14 -8.55 1.03 22.25
CA GLY A 14 -9.65 1.52 21.42
C GLY A 14 -9.29 2.71 20.51
N VAL A 15 -8.07 3.24 20.61
CA VAL A 15 -7.60 4.38 19.82
C VAL A 15 -7.26 3.94 18.39
N LYS A 16 -7.79 4.69 17.41
CA LYS A 16 -7.44 4.48 16.00
C LYS A 16 -5.95 4.71 15.81
N ARG A 17 -5.25 3.71 15.27
CA ARG A 17 -3.80 3.81 15.06
C ARG A 17 -3.48 4.86 14.00
N LYS A 18 -2.49 5.71 14.28
CA LYS A 18 -1.92 6.63 13.29
C LYS A 18 -1.10 5.81 12.30
N VAL A 19 -1.45 5.90 11.01
CA VAL A 19 -0.75 5.19 9.93
C VAL A 19 -0.04 6.20 9.07
N PHE A 20 1.23 5.94 8.76
CA PHE A 20 1.99 6.67 7.76
C PHE A 20 2.17 5.77 6.53
N TYR A 21 1.96 6.33 5.36
CA TYR A 21 2.10 5.64 4.08
C TYR A 21 3.15 6.36 3.23
N PHE A 22 4.14 5.63 2.73
CA PHE A 22 5.21 6.16 1.89
C PHE A 22 5.13 5.50 0.52
N TYR A 23 5.23 6.32 -0.52
CA TYR A 23 5.19 5.87 -1.90
C TYR A 23 6.10 6.75 -2.76
N ASP A 24 6.93 6.11 -3.58
CA ASP A 24 7.72 6.73 -4.63
C ASP A 24 7.08 6.42 -5.99
N PRO A 25 6.64 7.43 -6.77
CA PRO A 25 6.02 7.23 -8.08
C PRO A 25 6.85 6.39 -9.06
N GLU A 26 8.19 6.48 -8.99
CA GLU A 26 9.09 5.82 -9.95
C GLU A 26 9.27 4.33 -9.66
N VAL A 27 8.92 3.86 -8.45
CA VAL A 27 9.12 2.45 -8.05
C VAL A 27 8.38 1.46 -8.96
N GLY A 28 7.26 1.88 -9.56
CA GLY A 28 6.46 1.05 -10.45
C GLY A 28 7.04 0.86 -11.85
N ASN A 29 8.05 1.67 -12.22
CA ASN A 29 8.63 1.70 -13.57
C ASN A 29 9.84 0.77 -13.73
N TYR A 30 10.43 0.28 -12.62
CA TYR A 30 11.56 -0.63 -12.68
C TYR A 30 11.18 -1.98 -13.31
N TYR A 31 11.99 -2.43 -14.26
CA TYR A 31 11.80 -3.69 -14.97
C TYR A 31 12.96 -4.65 -14.69
N TYR A 32 12.63 -5.80 -14.09
CA TYR A 32 13.61 -6.82 -13.71
C TYR A 32 14.02 -7.73 -14.88
N GLY A 33 13.39 -7.59 -16.06
CA GLY A 33 13.62 -8.47 -17.21
C GLY A 33 12.49 -9.44 -17.49
N GLN A 34 12.57 -10.05 -18.68
CA GLN A 34 11.57 -10.98 -19.17
C GLN A 34 11.61 -12.28 -18.34
N GLY A 35 10.44 -12.84 -18.05
CA GLY A 35 10.33 -14.07 -17.24
C GLY A 35 10.60 -13.89 -15.73
N HIS A 36 11.11 -12.74 -15.29
CA HIS A 36 11.36 -12.50 -13.87
C HIS A 36 10.05 -12.39 -13.07
N PRO A 37 9.84 -13.14 -11.98
CA PRO A 37 8.57 -13.19 -11.26
C PRO A 37 8.26 -11.90 -10.48
N MET A 38 9.28 -11.20 -9.97
CA MET A 38 9.08 -9.92 -9.28
C MET A 38 8.75 -8.81 -10.28
N LYS A 39 7.60 -8.16 -10.10
CA LYS A 39 7.13 -7.00 -10.89
C LYS A 39 6.90 -5.80 -9.96
N PRO A 40 7.82 -4.81 -9.90
CA PRO A 40 7.66 -3.60 -9.08
C PRO A 40 6.38 -2.82 -9.36
N HIS A 41 5.85 -2.94 -10.59
CA HIS A 41 4.54 -2.42 -11.00
C HIS A 41 3.40 -2.75 -10.02
N ARG A 42 3.48 -3.88 -9.29
CA ARG A 42 2.48 -4.24 -8.27
C ARG A 42 2.30 -3.15 -7.20
N ILE A 43 3.38 -2.45 -6.82
CA ILE A 43 3.34 -1.39 -5.81
C ILE A 43 2.53 -0.20 -6.34
N ARG A 44 2.74 0.18 -7.61
CA ARG A 44 1.96 1.22 -8.29
C ARG A 44 0.48 0.83 -8.43
N MET A 45 0.20 -0.43 -8.78
CA MET A 45 -1.18 -0.94 -8.83
C MET A 45 -1.87 -0.83 -7.48
N THR A 46 -1.23 -1.27 -6.39
CA THR A 46 -1.81 -1.17 -5.05
C THR A 46 -2.05 0.28 -4.65
N HIS A 47 -1.11 1.20 -4.95
CA HIS A 47 -1.31 2.63 -4.68
C HIS A 47 -2.53 3.19 -5.41
N ALA A 48 -2.79 2.77 -6.65
CA ALA A 48 -3.93 3.23 -7.43
C ALA A 48 -5.31 2.72 -6.92
N LEU A 49 -5.33 1.77 -5.97
CA LEU A 49 -6.56 1.26 -5.35
C LEU A 49 -6.87 1.92 -3.99
N LEU A 50 -5.97 2.74 -3.46
CA LEU A 50 -6.16 3.48 -2.21
C LEU A 50 -7.04 4.72 -2.46
#